data_AF-A0AAD2WB53-F1
#
_entry.id   AF-A0AAD2WB53-F1
#
_cell.length_a   1.000
_cell.length_b   1.000
_cell.length_c   1.000
_cell.angle_alpha   90.00
_cell.angle_beta   90.00
_cell.angle_gamma   90.00
#
_symmetry.space_group_name_H-M   'P 1'
#
loop_
_entity.id
_entity.type
_entity.pdbx_description
1 polymer ?
#
loop_
_entity_poly.entity_id
_entity_poly.type
_entity_poly.pdbx_seq_one_letter_code
_entity_poly.pdbx_strand_id
1 'polypeptide(L)'
;MKQTQYVAREPDAHGFIDYPQQEHAVWNTLITRQLKVIEGRACQEYLDGIDQLKLPHDRIPQLGEINKVLGATTGWQVARVPALIPFQTFFELLASKRFPVATFIRTPEELDYLQEPDIFHEIFGHCPLLTNPWFAEFTHTYGKLGLAATKEQRVYLARLYWMTIEFGLMETAQGRKIYGGGILSSPKETVYSLSDEPEHQAFDPIEAMRTPYRIDILQPVYFVLPNMKRLFDLAHEDIMGMVHKAMQLGLHAPKFPPKVAA
;
A
#
# COMPACT_ATOMS: atom_id res chain seq x y z
N MET A 1 22.95 -4.49 -1.87
CA MET A 1 21.64 -4.04 -2.40
C MET A 1 21.64 -4.37 -3.87
N LYS A 2 20.60 -5.02 -4.42
CA LYS A 2 20.49 -5.15 -5.88
C LYS A 2 20.41 -3.72 -6.44
N GLN A 3 21.22 -3.40 -7.46
CA GLN A 3 21.07 -2.14 -8.17
C GLN A 3 19.71 -2.18 -8.89
N THR A 4 18.82 -1.26 -8.55
CA THR A 4 17.63 -1.01 -9.35
C THR A 4 18.06 -0.39 -10.68
N GLN A 5 17.42 -0.79 -11.77
CA GLN A 5 17.59 -0.11 -13.06
C GLN A 5 16.86 1.25 -13.09
N TYR A 6 15.99 1.49 -12.10
CA TYR A 6 15.15 2.66 -12.03
C TYR A 6 15.83 3.81 -11.29
N VAL A 7 15.81 4.96 -11.93
CA VAL A 7 16.27 6.22 -11.35
C VAL A 7 15.04 7.09 -11.13
N ALA A 8 14.73 7.35 -9.86
CA ALA A 8 13.63 8.26 -9.49
C ALA A 8 13.90 9.66 -10.06
N ARG A 9 12.94 10.21 -10.80
CA ARG A 9 13.01 11.54 -11.39
C ARG A 9 13.17 12.60 -10.29
N GLU A 10 14.04 13.57 -10.51
CA GLU A 10 14.20 14.71 -9.60
C GLU A 10 13.28 15.86 -10.05
N PRO A 11 12.62 16.55 -9.12
CA PRO A 11 11.89 17.76 -9.44
C PRO A 11 12.84 18.93 -9.75
N ASP A 12 12.37 19.89 -10.52
CA ASP A 12 13.03 21.18 -10.70
C ASP A 12 12.87 22.10 -9.46
N ALA A 13 13.36 23.34 -9.57
CA ALA A 13 13.29 24.33 -8.50
C ALA A 13 11.86 24.70 -8.07
N HIS A 14 10.84 24.38 -8.88
CA HIS A 14 9.43 24.63 -8.63
C HIS A 14 8.68 23.37 -8.20
N GLY A 15 9.36 22.24 -8.04
CA GLY A 15 8.73 20.97 -7.67
C GLY A 15 8.14 20.21 -8.87
N PHE A 16 8.35 20.67 -10.10
CA PHE A 16 7.84 20.02 -11.30
C PHE A 16 8.76 18.87 -11.72
N ILE A 17 8.18 17.71 -12.00
CA ILE A 17 8.91 16.53 -12.46
C ILE A 17 8.63 16.34 -13.94
N ASP A 18 9.68 16.42 -14.76
CA ASP A 18 9.60 16.14 -16.18
C ASP A 18 9.66 14.62 -16.45
N TYR A 19 8.52 14.07 -16.86
CA TYR A 19 8.39 12.68 -17.25
C TYR A 19 8.32 12.60 -18.79
N PRO A 20 9.15 11.77 -19.45
CA PRO A 20 9.07 11.61 -20.89
C PRO A 20 7.74 10.99 -21.33
N GLN A 21 7.35 11.26 -22.58
CA GLN A 21 6.07 10.79 -23.15
C GLN A 21 5.87 9.26 -23.01
N GLN A 22 6.95 8.48 -23.08
CA GLN A 22 6.89 7.02 -22.91
C GLN A 22 6.41 6.62 -21.49
N GLU A 23 6.84 7.34 -20.46
CA GLU A 23 6.43 7.08 -19.07
C GLU A 23 4.96 7.47 -18.84
N HIS A 24 4.51 8.57 -19.47
CA HIS A 24 3.10 8.93 -19.52
C HIS A 24 2.24 7.86 -20.24
N ALA A 25 2.74 7.27 -21.32
CA ALA A 25 2.04 6.20 -22.03
C ALA A 25 1.93 4.91 -21.18
N VAL A 26 2.96 4.59 -20.39
CA VAL A 26 2.89 3.49 -19.42
C VAL A 26 1.83 3.76 -18.36
N TRP A 27 1.83 4.97 -17.77
CA TRP A 27 0.80 5.37 -16.80
C TRP A 27 -0.61 5.22 -17.38
N ASN A 28 -0.84 5.74 -18.60
CA ASN A 28 -2.12 5.64 -19.28
C ASN A 28 -2.57 4.18 -19.47
N THR A 29 -1.65 3.32 -19.88
CA THR A 29 -1.93 1.88 -20.02
C THR A 29 -2.33 1.26 -18.69
N LEU A 30 -1.58 1.55 -17.62
CA LEU A 30 -1.83 1.01 -16.28
C LEU A 30 -3.17 1.48 -15.72
N ILE A 31 -3.42 2.80 -15.69
CA ILE A 31 -4.65 3.37 -15.12
C ILE A 31 -5.89 2.95 -15.90
N THR A 32 -5.83 2.95 -17.25
CA THR A 32 -6.96 2.55 -18.10
C THR A 32 -7.34 1.09 -17.89
N ARG A 33 -6.34 0.21 -17.77
CA ARG A 33 -6.57 -1.21 -17.48
C ARG A 33 -7.11 -1.37 -16.06
N GLN A 34 -6.46 -0.76 -15.08
CA GLN A 34 -6.71 -1.07 -13.69
C GLN A 34 -8.07 -0.54 -13.22
N LEU A 35 -8.51 0.64 -13.68
CA LEU A 35 -9.86 1.16 -13.41
C LEU A 35 -10.97 0.16 -13.80
N LYS A 36 -10.82 -0.55 -14.93
CA LYS A 36 -11.77 -1.60 -15.35
C LYS A 36 -11.69 -2.84 -14.46
N VAL A 37 -10.49 -3.19 -14.03
CA VAL A 37 -10.25 -4.40 -13.21
C VAL A 37 -10.78 -4.22 -11.80
N ILE A 38 -10.65 -3.04 -11.20
CA ILE A 38 -11.13 -2.76 -9.85
C ILE A 38 -12.64 -2.51 -9.78
N GLU A 39 -13.31 -2.30 -10.91
CA GLU A 39 -14.76 -2.07 -10.98
C GLU A 39 -15.51 -3.24 -10.32
N GLY A 40 -16.36 -2.92 -9.34
CA GLY A 40 -17.09 -3.90 -8.53
C GLY A 40 -16.23 -4.70 -7.54
N ARG A 41 -14.90 -4.46 -7.46
CA ARG A 41 -13.97 -5.18 -6.57
C ARG A 41 -13.35 -4.30 -5.49
N ALA A 42 -13.02 -3.05 -5.79
CA ALA A 42 -12.55 -2.09 -4.79
C ALA A 42 -13.66 -1.70 -3.80
N CYS A 43 -13.27 -1.33 -2.59
CA CYS A 43 -14.19 -0.75 -1.61
C CYS A 43 -14.64 0.66 -2.01
N GLN A 44 -15.78 1.09 -1.49
CA GLN A 44 -16.35 2.40 -1.82
C GLN A 44 -15.44 3.54 -1.38
N GLU A 45 -14.80 3.43 -0.21
CA GLU A 45 -13.90 4.44 0.33
C GLU A 45 -12.69 4.69 -0.59
N TYR A 46 -12.22 3.66 -1.30
CA TYR A 46 -11.18 3.82 -2.31
C TYR A 46 -11.70 4.53 -3.56
N LEU A 47 -12.89 4.16 -4.05
CA LEU A 47 -13.52 4.77 -5.22
C LEU A 47 -13.83 6.26 -4.99
N ASP A 48 -14.33 6.60 -3.80
CA ASP A 48 -14.53 8.00 -3.38
C ASP A 48 -13.19 8.77 -3.39
N GLY A 49 -12.09 8.11 -3.02
CA GLY A 49 -10.75 8.67 -3.09
C GLY A 49 -10.27 8.91 -4.53
N ILE A 50 -10.56 7.99 -5.46
CA ILE A 50 -10.26 8.14 -6.89
C ILE A 50 -11.01 9.36 -7.46
N ASP A 51 -12.29 9.49 -7.14
CA ASP A 51 -13.13 10.61 -7.58
C ASP A 51 -12.67 11.96 -7.02
N GLN A 52 -12.15 11.98 -5.79
CA GLN A 52 -11.57 13.18 -5.17
C GLN A 52 -10.22 13.56 -5.78
N LEU A 53 -9.32 12.58 -5.96
CA LEU A 53 -7.98 12.82 -6.51
C LEU A 53 -8.00 13.22 -7.99
N LYS A 54 -9.02 12.76 -8.74
CA LYS A 54 -9.18 13.05 -10.17
C LYS A 54 -7.88 12.81 -10.95
N LEU A 55 -7.31 11.63 -10.74
CA LEU A 55 -6.03 11.26 -11.33
C LEU A 55 -6.10 11.43 -12.86
N PRO A 56 -5.13 12.11 -13.49
CA PRO A 56 -5.08 12.21 -14.94
C PRO A 56 -4.92 10.82 -15.55
N HIS A 57 -5.63 10.55 -16.64
CA HIS A 57 -5.53 9.26 -17.33
C HIS A 57 -4.39 9.26 -18.36
N ASP A 58 -4.05 10.42 -18.93
CA ASP A 58 -3.14 10.59 -20.07
C ASP A 58 -1.70 10.94 -19.68
N ARG A 59 -1.44 11.24 -18.41
CA ARG A 59 -0.12 11.58 -17.88
C ARG A 59 0.04 11.16 -16.43
N ILE A 60 1.28 11.10 -15.97
CA ILE A 60 1.62 10.94 -14.56
C ILE A 60 1.25 12.24 -13.82
N PRO A 61 0.55 12.19 -12.67
CA PRO A 61 0.23 13.38 -11.88
C PRO A 61 1.49 13.97 -11.23
N GLN A 62 1.51 15.29 -11.08
CA GLN A 62 2.52 15.97 -10.26
C GLN A 62 2.18 15.79 -8.78
N LEU A 63 3.19 15.64 -7.94
CA LEU A 63 3.00 15.40 -6.50
C LEU A 63 2.22 16.54 -5.81
N GLY A 64 2.40 17.79 -6.27
CA GLY A 64 1.66 18.95 -5.79
C GLY A 64 0.15 18.86 -6.04
N GLU A 65 -0.28 18.22 -7.13
CA GLU A 65 -1.70 18.01 -7.44
C GLU A 65 -2.34 17.06 -6.43
N ILE A 66 -1.63 15.99 -6.07
CA ILE A 66 -2.04 15.02 -5.04
C ILE A 66 -2.07 15.69 -3.65
N ASN A 67 -1.02 16.45 -3.33
CA ASN A 67 -0.88 17.15 -2.03
C ASN A 67 -2.00 18.15 -1.76
N LYS A 68 -2.51 18.83 -2.81
CA LYS A 68 -3.63 19.75 -2.67
C LYS A 68 -4.88 19.04 -2.14
N VAL A 69 -5.16 17.84 -2.62
CA VAL A 69 -6.33 17.06 -2.21
C VAL A 69 -6.09 16.45 -0.82
N LEU A 70 -4.98 15.72 -0.63
CA LEU A 70 -4.67 15.07 0.65
C LEU A 70 -4.56 16.07 1.81
N GLY A 71 -4.00 17.25 1.56
CA GLY A 71 -3.88 18.32 2.54
C GLY A 71 -5.26 18.85 2.98
N ALA A 72 -6.21 18.94 2.05
CA ALA A 72 -7.57 19.39 2.33
C ALA A 72 -8.44 18.34 3.03
N THR A 73 -8.23 17.04 2.73
CA THR A 73 -9.05 15.95 3.27
C THR A 73 -8.59 15.49 4.66
N THR A 74 -7.29 15.24 4.83
CA THR A 74 -6.77 14.54 6.02
C THR A 74 -5.48 15.17 6.57
N GLY A 75 -5.01 16.26 5.95
CA GLY A 75 -3.74 16.91 6.27
C GLY A 75 -2.51 16.08 5.87
N TRP A 76 -2.69 15.07 5.02
CA TRP A 76 -1.60 14.27 4.46
C TRP A 76 -1.00 14.94 3.24
N GLN A 77 0.21 14.52 2.90
CA GLN A 77 0.86 14.84 1.64
C GLN A 77 1.71 13.65 1.20
N VAL A 78 2.06 13.57 -0.07
CA VAL A 78 3.11 12.70 -0.58
C VAL A 78 4.47 13.40 -0.49
N ALA A 79 5.52 12.61 -0.29
CA ALA A 79 6.90 13.04 -0.26
C ALA A 79 7.71 12.24 -1.27
N ARG A 80 8.40 12.94 -2.17
CA ARG A 80 9.31 12.31 -3.14
C ARG A 80 10.42 11.56 -2.40
N VAL A 81 10.66 10.33 -2.80
CA VAL A 81 11.77 9.51 -2.33
C VAL A 81 12.52 8.88 -3.51
N PRO A 82 13.79 8.47 -3.32
CA PRO A 82 14.44 7.57 -4.27
C PRO A 82 13.73 6.20 -4.31
N ALA A 83 14.11 5.34 -5.24
CA ALA A 83 13.49 4.02 -5.43
C ALA A 83 13.46 3.15 -4.15
N LEU A 84 14.47 3.28 -3.26
CA LEU A 84 14.53 2.58 -1.98
C LEU A 84 14.97 3.53 -0.87
N ILE A 85 14.29 3.46 0.28
CA ILE A 85 14.64 4.23 1.48
C ILE A 85 14.84 3.31 2.69
N PRO A 86 15.65 3.72 3.68
CA PRO A 86 15.72 3.02 4.96
C PRO A 86 14.37 3.03 5.69
N PHE A 87 14.08 1.98 6.46
CA PHE A 87 12.88 1.90 7.31
C PHE A 87 12.73 3.11 8.25
N GLN A 88 13.85 3.63 8.77
CA GLN A 88 13.84 4.81 9.62
C GLN A 88 13.17 6.00 8.91
N THR A 89 13.60 6.30 7.68
CA THR A 89 13.04 7.38 6.86
C THR A 89 11.58 7.12 6.50
N PHE A 90 11.23 5.87 6.19
CA PHE A 90 9.83 5.49 5.92
C PHE A 90 8.92 5.84 7.11
N PHE A 91 9.29 5.43 8.32
CA PHE A 91 8.49 5.70 9.52
C PHE A 91 8.46 7.20 9.88
N GLU A 92 9.58 7.92 9.73
CA GLU A 92 9.62 9.38 9.96
C GLU A 92 8.64 10.13 9.04
N LEU A 93 8.56 9.72 7.77
CA LEU A 93 7.64 10.29 6.81
C LEU A 93 6.19 10.02 7.22
N LEU A 94 5.81 8.76 7.47
CA LEU A 94 4.43 8.41 7.87
C LEU A 94 4.04 9.08 9.19
N ALA A 95 4.93 9.12 10.18
CA ALA A 95 4.72 9.80 11.47
C ALA A 95 4.50 11.31 11.31
N SER A 96 4.94 11.89 10.18
CA SER A 96 4.76 13.30 9.82
C SER A 96 3.61 13.53 8.83
N LYS A 97 2.73 12.52 8.62
CA LYS A 97 1.68 12.52 7.59
C LYS A 97 2.20 12.76 6.17
N ARG A 98 3.36 12.18 5.85
CA ARG A 98 4.00 12.23 4.54
C ARG A 98 4.10 10.81 3.99
N PHE A 99 3.39 10.51 2.90
CA PHE A 99 3.45 9.20 2.28
C PHE A 99 4.60 9.17 1.24
N PRO A 100 5.58 8.27 1.36
CA PRO A 100 6.71 8.21 0.43
C PRO A 100 6.25 7.78 -0.96
N VAL A 101 6.69 8.49 -1.99
CA VAL A 101 6.43 8.16 -3.40
C VAL A 101 7.75 8.13 -4.17
N ALA A 102 8.11 6.96 -4.70
CA ALA A 102 9.22 6.83 -5.62
C ALA A 102 8.85 7.41 -6.99
N THR A 103 9.59 8.40 -7.47
CA THR A 103 9.23 9.17 -8.68
C THR A 103 9.74 8.53 -9.97
N PHE A 104 9.61 7.22 -10.10
CA PHE A 104 9.83 6.49 -11.36
C PHE A 104 8.58 5.65 -11.67
N ILE A 105 8.41 5.24 -12.92
CA ILE A 105 7.37 4.29 -13.33
C ILE A 105 8.02 3.07 -13.96
N ARG A 106 7.40 1.89 -13.79
CA ARG A 106 7.86 0.64 -14.39
C ARG A 106 7.97 0.71 -15.92
N THR A 107 8.78 -0.15 -16.53
CA THR A 107 8.89 -0.22 -17.99
C THR A 107 7.70 -0.97 -18.63
N PRO A 108 7.49 -0.84 -19.96
CA PRO A 108 6.48 -1.63 -20.67
C PRO A 108 6.61 -3.15 -20.49
N GLU A 109 7.83 -3.67 -20.34
CA GLU A 109 8.12 -5.10 -20.14
C GLU A 109 7.71 -5.59 -18.74
N GLU A 110 7.62 -4.68 -17.77
CA GLU A 110 7.28 -4.97 -16.37
C GLU A 110 5.85 -4.53 -16.01
N LEU A 111 4.99 -4.26 -17.00
CA LEU A 111 3.59 -3.81 -16.82
C LEU A 111 2.77 -4.73 -15.91
N ASP A 112 3.03 -6.03 -15.95
CA ASP A 112 2.25 -7.02 -15.20
C ASP A 112 2.77 -7.27 -13.79
N TYR A 113 4.05 -7.00 -13.53
CA TYR A 113 4.67 -7.17 -12.22
C TYR A 113 6.01 -6.46 -12.17
N LEU A 114 6.20 -5.64 -11.13
CA LEU A 114 7.47 -5.10 -10.71
C LEU A 114 7.59 -5.32 -9.21
N GLN A 115 8.74 -5.82 -8.75
CA GLN A 115 8.98 -6.07 -7.33
C GLN A 115 9.15 -4.77 -6.53
N GLU A 116 9.72 -3.74 -7.15
CA GLU A 116 9.94 -2.43 -6.54
C GLU A 116 8.66 -1.57 -6.66
N PRO A 117 8.26 -0.86 -5.59
CA PRO A 117 7.10 0.03 -5.67
C PRO A 117 7.44 1.24 -6.52
N ASP A 118 6.66 1.46 -7.57
CA ASP A 118 6.78 2.60 -8.48
C ASP A 118 5.69 3.65 -8.22
N ILE A 119 5.73 4.78 -8.92
CA ILE A 119 4.77 5.87 -8.72
C ILE A 119 3.32 5.43 -8.94
N PHE A 120 3.07 4.45 -9.81
CA PHE A 120 1.71 3.93 -10.02
C PHE A 120 1.23 3.16 -8.79
N HIS A 121 2.05 2.26 -8.24
CA HIS A 121 1.72 1.57 -6.98
C HIS A 121 1.38 2.56 -5.86
N GLU A 122 2.20 3.59 -5.68
CA GLU A 122 2.03 4.52 -4.57
C GLU A 122 0.82 5.47 -4.76
N ILE A 123 0.72 6.09 -5.94
CA ILE A 123 -0.33 7.07 -6.20
C ILE A 123 -1.67 6.40 -6.50
N PHE A 124 -1.72 5.37 -7.33
CA PHE A 124 -2.97 4.70 -7.64
C PHE A 124 -3.38 3.72 -6.54
N GLY A 125 -2.44 2.96 -5.97
CA GLY A 125 -2.74 1.95 -4.97
C GLY A 125 -3.10 2.52 -3.61
N HIS A 126 -2.35 3.51 -3.11
CA HIS A 126 -2.46 3.95 -1.71
C HIS A 126 -3.09 5.32 -1.51
N CYS A 127 -2.76 6.30 -2.35
CA CYS A 127 -3.21 7.69 -2.13
C CYS A 127 -4.73 7.88 -2.09
N PRO A 128 -5.59 7.16 -2.84
CA PRO A 128 -7.04 7.33 -2.74
C PRO A 128 -7.55 7.11 -1.31
N LEU A 129 -7.07 6.08 -0.61
CA LEU A 129 -7.49 5.78 0.76
C LEU A 129 -6.90 6.74 1.79
N LEU A 130 -5.82 7.47 1.48
CA LEU A 130 -5.34 8.55 2.35
C LEU A 130 -6.29 9.75 2.39
N THR A 131 -7.29 9.83 1.50
CA THR A 131 -8.40 10.79 1.62
C THR A 131 -9.40 10.40 2.72
N ASN A 132 -9.43 9.13 3.14
CA ASN A 132 -10.31 8.63 4.18
C ASN A 132 -9.67 8.85 5.57
N PRO A 133 -10.38 9.51 6.52
CA PRO A 133 -9.80 9.86 7.82
C PRO A 133 -9.47 8.65 8.70
N TRP A 134 -10.19 7.53 8.57
CA TRP A 134 -9.93 6.32 9.36
C TRP A 134 -8.65 5.62 8.93
N PHE A 135 -8.50 5.43 7.62
CA PHE A 135 -7.28 4.87 7.04
C PHE A 135 -6.09 5.79 7.29
N ALA A 136 -6.25 7.09 7.06
CA ALA A 136 -5.21 8.10 7.29
C ALA A 136 -4.73 8.14 8.76
N GLU A 137 -5.62 8.03 9.74
CA GLU A 137 -5.23 8.01 11.17
C GLU A 137 -4.46 6.74 11.53
N PHE A 138 -4.90 5.58 11.03
CA PHE A 138 -4.18 4.33 11.24
C PHE A 138 -2.78 4.37 10.65
N THR A 139 -2.61 4.83 9.40
CA THR A 139 -1.30 4.95 8.75
C THR A 139 -0.38 5.92 9.49
N HIS A 140 -0.92 7.00 10.06
CA HIS A 140 -0.16 7.97 10.84
C HIS A 140 0.31 7.36 12.17
N THR A 141 -0.59 6.67 12.87
CA THR A 141 -0.26 5.96 14.11
C THR A 141 0.75 4.85 13.88
N TYR A 142 0.60 4.08 12.81
CA TYR A 142 1.58 3.10 12.38
C TYR A 142 2.98 3.71 12.20
N GLY A 143 3.06 4.87 11.52
CA GLY A 143 4.30 5.65 11.37
C GLY A 143 4.96 5.98 12.70
N LYS A 144 4.19 6.56 13.64
CA LYS A 144 4.68 6.94 14.98
C LYS A 144 5.20 5.73 15.76
N LEU A 145 4.47 4.61 15.73
CA LEU A 145 4.85 3.39 16.46
C LEU A 145 6.13 2.77 15.88
N GLY A 146 6.21 2.65 14.55
CA GLY A 146 7.40 2.10 13.90
C GLY A 146 8.64 2.96 14.11
N LEU A 147 8.49 4.27 14.20
CA LEU A 147 9.58 5.20 14.51
C LEU A 147 10.21 4.90 15.88
N ALA A 148 9.38 4.67 16.90
CA ALA A 148 9.83 4.37 18.26
C ALA A 148 10.21 2.89 18.50
N ALA A 149 9.83 1.99 17.59
CA ALA A 149 10.01 0.54 17.74
C ALA A 149 11.46 0.07 17.50
N THR A 150 11.84 -1.02 18.17
CA THR A 150 13.11 -1.72 17.90
C THR A 150 13.07 -2.42 16.53
N LYS A 151 14.24 -2.89 16.05
CA LYS A 151 14.33 -3.63 14.79
C LYS A 151 13.42 -4.86 14.79
N GLU A 152 13.38 -5.61 15.88
CA GLU A 152 12.59 -6.84 16.03
C GLU A 152 11.08 -6.54 16.02
N GLN A 153 10.66 -5.49 16.74
CA GLN A 153 9.28 -5.03 16.76
C GLN A 153 8.82 -4.54 15.38
N ARG A 154 9.69 -3.82 14.64
CA ARG A 154 9.42 -3.38 13.27
C ARG A 154 9.10 -4.54 12.32
N VAL A 155 9.63 -5.75 12.55
CA VAL A 155 9.29 -6.92 11.72
C VAL A 155 7.83 -7.35 11.92
N TYR A 156 7.30 -7.27 13.14
CA TYR A 156 5.89 -7.57 13.41
C TYR A 156 4.97 -6.45 12.89
N LEU A 157 5.37 -5.19 13.08
CA LEU A 157 4.67 -4.05 12.47
C LEU A 157 4.65 -4.15 10.94
N ALA A 158 5.73 -4.60 10.30
CA ALA A 158 5.76 -4.80 8.85
C ALA A 158 4.73 -5.86 8.39
N ARG A 159 4.51 -6.93 9.16
CA ARG A 159 3.44 -7.89 8.88
C ARG A 159 2.06 -7.28 9.03
N LEU A 160 1.84 -6.49 10.07
CA LEU A 160 0.56 -5.79 10.25
C LEU A 160 0.26 -4.89 9.03
N TYR A 161 1.26 -4.12 8.58
CA TYR A 161 1.14 -3.27 7.40
C TYR A 161 0.89 -4.08 6.12
N TRP A 162 1.62 -5.18 5.94
CA TRP A 162 1.43 -6.08 4.81
C TRP A 162 0.01 -6.66 4.74
N MET A 163 -0.49 -7.17 5.87
CA MET A 163 -1.81 -7.79 5.97
C MET A 163 -2.97 -6.77 6.00
N THR A 164 -2.67 -5.47 6.01
CA THR A 164 -3.66 -4.40 6.00
C THR A 164 -3.49 -3.47 4.81
N ILE A 165 -2.57 -2.51 4.91
CA ILE A 165 -2.34 -1.47 3.91
C ILE A 165 -1.97 -2.03 2.54
N GLU A 166 -1.22 -3.13 2.46
CA GLU A 166 -0.80 -3.71 1.18
C GLU A 166 -1.80 -4.73 0.62
N PHE A 167 -2.22 -5.71 1.44
CA PHE A 167 -3.03 -6.86 1.02
C PHE A 167 -4.30 -7.06 1.86
N GLY A 168 -4.91 -5.97 2.31
CA GLY A 168 -6.14 -6.02 3.08
C GLY A 168 -7.41 -6.13 2.24
N LEU A 169 -8.37 -6.91 2.74
CA LEU A 169 -9.74 -7.01 2.23
C LEU A 169 -10.75 -6.55 3.27
N MET A 170 -11.97 -6.27 2.85
CA MET A 170 -13.05 -5.78 3.71
C MET A 170 -14.38 -6.43 3.34
N GLU A 171 -15.14 -6.90 4.34
CA GLU A 171 -16.52 -7.31 4.13
C GLU A 171 -17.43 -6.08 3.96
N THR A 172 -18.38 -6.17 3.03
CA THR A 172 -19.40 -5.14 2.80
C THR A 172 -20.76 -5.79 2.60
N ALA A 173 -21.83 -5.00 2.59
CA ALA A 173 -23.17 -5.50 2.25
C ALA A 173 -23.26 -6.07 0.82
N GLN A 174 -22.32 -5.68 -0.07
CA GLN A 174 -22.21 -6.13 -1.45
C GLN A 174 -21.15 -7.23 -1.62
N GLY A 175 -20.77 -7.90 -0.53
CA GLY A 175 -19.72 -8.92 -0.48
C GLY A 175 -18.32 -8.34 -0.23
N ARG A 176 -17.31 -9.21 -0.27
CA ARG A 176 -15.92 -8.85 0.01
C ARG A 176 -15.37 -7.88 -1.04
N LYS A 177 -14.68 -6.84 -0.57
CA LYS A 177 -14.03 -5.79 -1.37
C LYS A 177 -12.56 -5.61 -0.98
N ILE A 178 -11.82 -4.92 -1.83
CA ILE A 178 -10.39 -4.69 -1.69
C ILE A 178 -10.12 -3.28 -1.17
N TYR A 179 -9.19 -3.16 -0.23
CA TYR A 179 -8.62 -1.86 0.17
C TYR A 179 -7.09 -1.85 0.18
N GLY A 180 -6.42 -3.01 0.13
CA GLY A 180 -4.96 -3.07 0.09
C GLY A 180 -4.38 -2.51 -1.21
N GLY A 181 -3.44 -1.57 -1.12
CA GLY A 181 -2.86 -0.86 -2.27
C GLY A 181 -2.02 -1.77 -3.19
N GLY A 182 -1.37 -2.80 -2.63
CA GLY A 182 -0.68 -3.84 -3.39
C GLY A 182 -1.62 -4.65 -4.28
N ILE A 183 -2.85 -4.89 -3.81
CA ILE A 183 -3.89 -5.55 -4.59
C ILE A 183 -4.45 -4.57 -5.64
N LEU A 184 -4.81 -3.35 -5.22
CA LEU A 184 -5.45 -2.34 -6.07
C LEU A 184 -4.57 -1.88 -7.24
N SER A 185 -3.25 -1.97 -7.11
CA SER A 185 -2.29 -1.64 -8.18
C SER A 185 -1.84 -2.85 -9.02
N SER A 186 -2.40 -4.03 -8.78
CA SER A 186 -2.05 -5.28 -9.47
C SER A 186 -3.29 -5.96 -10.06
N PRO A 187 -3.39 -6.11 -11.40
CA PRO A 187 -4.55 -6.79 -12.00
C PRO A 187 -4.68 -8.24 -11.55
N LYS A 188 -3.53 -8.94 -11.43
CA LYS A 188 -3.50 -10.35 -11.03
C LYS A 188 -3.98 -10.53 -9.60
N GLU A 189 -3.48 -9.70 -8.68
CA GLU A 189 -3.93 -9.77 -7.28
C GLU A 189 -5.38 -9.35 -7.11
N THR A 190 -5.84 -8.31 -7.84
CA THR A 190 -7.24 -7.87 -7.77
C THR A 190 -8.24 -8.99 -8.09
N VAL A 191 -7.93 -9.87 -9.05
CA VAL A 191 -8.79 -11.00 -9.38
C VAL A 191 -8.58 -12.16 -8.41
N TYR A 192 -7.31 -12.50 -8.13
CA TYR A 192 -6.96 -13.64 -7.29
C TYR A 192 -7.43 -13.50 -5.83
N SER A 193 -7.27 -12.31 -5.23
CA SER A 193 -7.58 -12.08 -3.82
C SER A 193 -9.06 -12.27 -3.46
N LEU A 194 -9.96 -12.23 -4.45
CA LEU A 194 -11.41 -12.41 -4.29
C LEU A 194 -11.91 -13.79 -4.79
N SER A 195 -11.02 -14.65 -5.30
CA SER A 195 -11.36 -16.02 -5.72
C SER A 195 -11.42 -16.98 -4.52
N ASP A 196 -11.77 -18.24 -4.74
CA ASP A 196 -11.78 -19.29 -3.70
C ASP A 196 -10.40 -19.95 -3.49
N GLU A 197 -9.37 -19.54 -4.23
CA GLU A 197 -8.02 -20.12 -4.16
C GLU A 197 -7.22 -19.73 -2.90
N PRO A 198 -7.13 -18.44 -2.51
CA PRO A 198 -6.47 -18.07 -1.26
C PRO A 198 -7.40 -18.23 -0.04
N GLU A 199 -6.80 -18.32 1.13
CA GLU A 199 -7.55 -18.32 2.37
C GLU A 199 -7.93 -16.91 2.81
N HIS A 200 -9.19 -16.72 3.21
CA HIS A 200 -9.67 -15.48 3.80
C HIS A 200 -9.95 -15.66 5.28
N GLN A 201 -9.24 -14.89 6.11
CA GLN A 201 -9.40 -14.92 7.56
C GLN A 201 -10.04 -13.63 8.05
N ALA A 202 -10.90 -13.72 9.06
CA ALA A 202 -11.36 -12.53 9.76
C ALA A 202 -10.14 -11.81 10.38
N PHE A 203 -10.12 -10.47 10.28
CA PHE A 203 -9.00 -9.69 10.78
C PHE A 203 -8.85 -9.77 12.30
N ASP A 204 -7.72 -10.30 12.74
CA ASP A 204 -7.19 -10.19 14.09
C ASP A 204 -5.74 -9.65 14.02
N PRO A 205 -5.40 -8.58 14.75
CA PRO A 205 -4.08 -7.94 14.65
C PRO A 205 -2.94 -8.83 15.14
N ILE A 206 -3.17 -9.68 16.14
CA ILE A 206 -2.14 -10.60 16.67
C ILE A 206 -1.89 -11.69 15.64
N GLU A 207 -2.93 -12.29 15.08
CA GLU A 207 -2.80 -13.33 14.06
C GLU A 207 -2.16 -12.79 12.77
N ALA A 208 -2.54 -11.58 12.33
CA ALA A 208 -1.90 -10.89 11.22
C ALA A 208 -0.39 -10.71 11.45
N MET A 209 -0.01 -10.24 12.64
CA MET A 209 1.40 -10.06 13.02
C MET A 209 2.19 -11.37 13.19
N ARG A 210 1.52 -12.50 13.39
CA ARG A 210 2.16 -13.82 13.51
C ARG A 210 2.26 -14.56 12.17
N THR A 211 1.61 -14.06 11.13
CA THR A 211 1.52 -14.73 9.83
C THR A 211 2.73 -14.41 8.95
N PRO A 212 3.55 -15.42 8.56
CA PRO A 212 4.63 -15.20 7.59
C PRO A 212 4.07 -14.79 6.22
N TYR A 213 4.82 -13.97 5.47
CA TYR A 213 4.49 -13.58 4.10
C TYR A 213 5.72 -13.64 3.19
N ARG A 214 5.48 -13.64 1.89
CA ARG A 214 6.49 -13.50 0.83
C ARG A 214 6.02 -12.45 -0.17
N ILE A 215 6.96 -11.61 -0.59
CA ILE A 215 6.70 -10.48 -1.50
C ILE A 215 6.71 -10.88 -2.98
N ASP A 216 7.16 -12.08 -3.30
CA ASP A 216 7.40 -12.55 -4.67
C ASP A 216 6.40 -13.64 -5.14
N ILE A 217 5.26 -13.76 -4.46
CA ILE A 217 4.17 -14.70 -4.77
C ILE A 217 2.82 -14.00 -4.61
N LEU A 218 1.77 -14.58 -5.23
CA LEU A 218 0.38 -14.24 -4.87
C LEU A 218 0.11 -14.67 -3.42
N GLN A 219 -0.59 -13.85 -2.64
CA GLN A 219 -0.71 -14.09 -1.20
C GLN A 219 -1.62 -15.28 -0.90
N PRO A 220 -1.15 -16.31 -0.16
CA PRO A 220 -1.99 -17.46 0.17
C PRO A 220 -3.03 -17.16 1.26
N VAL A 221 -2.90 -16.03 1.96
CA VAL A 221 -3.80 -15.62 3.05
C VAL A 221 -4.07 -14.13 2.95
N TYR A 222 -5.34 -13.75 3.07
CA TYR A 222 -5.81 -12.38 3.21
C TYR A 222 -6.58 -12.22 4.51
N PHE A 223 -6.37 -11.09 5.19
CA PHE A 223 -7.19 -10.71 6.32
C PHE A 223 -8.31 -9.76 5.89
N VAL A 224 -9.50 -10.03 6.40
CA VAL A 224 -10.73 -9.35 6.03
C VAL A 224 -11.25 -8.52 7.20
N LEU A 225 -11.24 -7.20 7.04
CA LEU A 225 -11.84 -6.27 7.99
C LEU A 225 -13.37 -6.38 7.96
N PRO A 226 -14.05 -6.19 9.10
CA PRO A 226 -15.50 -6.09 9.11
C PRO A 226 -16.02 -4.77 8.50
N ASN A 227 -15.19 -3.73 8.50
CA ASN A 227 -15.39 -2.41 7.88
C ASN A 227 -14.12 -1.57 8.03
N MET A 228 -14.03 -0.44 7.32
CA MET A 228 -12.85 0.44 7.33
C MET A 228 -12.58 1.06 8.71
N LYS A 229 -13.63 1.33 9.50
CA LYS A 229 -13.50 1.91 10.85
C LYS A 229 -12.69 1.02 11.78
N ARG A 230 -12.61 -0.30 11.53
CA ARG A 230 -11.76 -1.21 12.32
C ARG A 230 -10.30 -0.74 12.38
N LEU A 231 -9.76 -0.15 11.31
CA LEU A 231 -8.39 0.41 11.31
C LEU A 231 -8.26 1.62 12.24
N PHE A 232 -9.27 2.50 12.23
CA PHE A 232 -9.31 3.64 13.16
C PHE A 232 -9.37 3.17 14.62
N ASP A 233 -10.21 2.17 14.92
CA ASP A 233 -10.31 1.61 16.27
C ASP A 233 -8.97 1.00 16.69
N LEU A 234 -8.31 0.25 15.78
CA LEU A 234 -6.99 -0.33 16.04
C LEU A 234 -5.92 0.74 16.33
N ALA A 235 -5.99 1.88 15.66
CA ALA A 235 -5.07 3.01 15.90
C ALA A 235 -5.18 3.59 17.32
N HIS A 236 -6.27 3.32 18.04
CA HIS A 236 -6.50 3.75 19.41
C HIS A 236 -6.37 2.62 20.44
N GLU A 237 -6.02 1.40 19.99
CA GLU A 237 -5.72 0.25 20.83
C GLU A 237 -4.21 0.16 21.12
N ASP A 238 -3.82 -0.67 22.09
CA ASP A 238 -2.40 -0.91 22.41
C ASP A 238 -1.73 -1.87 21.42
N ILE A 239 -1.43 -1.36 20.22
CA ILE A 239 -0.74 -2.12 19.17
C ILE A 239 0.62 -2.65 19.66
N MET A 240 1.34 -1.91 20.49
CA MET A 240 2.66 -2.37 20.95
C MET A 240 2.56 -3.50 21.97
N GLY A 241 1.56 -3.48 22.85
CA GLY A 241 1.20 -4.64 23.68
C GLY A 241 0.84 -5.87 22.84
N MET A 242 0.12 -5.69 21.74
CA MET A 242 -0.17 -6.76 20.78
C MET A 242 1.08 -7.27 20.07
N VAL A 243 2.02 -6.39 19.71
CA VAL A 243 3.34 -6.77 19.16
C VAL A 243 4.09 -7.66 20.14
N HIS A 244 4.18 -7.26 21.42
CA HIS A 244 4.85 -8.08 22.44
C HIS A 244 4.17 -9.43 22.62
N LYS A 245 2.83 -9.47 22.59
CA LYS A 245 2.07 -10.71 22.67
C LYS A 245 2.34 -11.62 21.46
N ALA A 246 2.35 -11.07 20.25
CA ALA A 246 2.67 -11.81 19.03
C ALA A 246 4.09 -12.38 19.07
N MET A 247 5.06 -11.60 19.56
CA MET A 247 6.44 -12.06 19.76
C MET A 247 6.54 -13.24 20.74
N GLN A 248 5.80 -13.21 21.85
CA GLN A 248 5.76 -14.30 22.83
C GLN A 248 5.14 -15.58 22.28
N LEU A 249 4.10 -15.46 21.46
CA LEU A 249 3.41 -16.60 20.86
C LEU A 249 4.16 -17.22 19.68
N GLY A 250 5.13 -16.51 19.11
CA GLY A 250 5.88 -16.93 17.93
C GLY A 250 5.07 -16.90 16.64
N LEU A 251 5.77 -17.10 15.52
CA LEU A 251 5.16 -17.10 14.18
C LEU A 251 4.41 -18.39 13.90
N HIS A 252 3.38 -18.28 13.07
CA HIS A 252 2.73 -19.43 12.47
C HIS A 252 3.65 -20.14 11.46
N ALA A 253 3.30 -21.38 11.12
CA ALA A 253 3.90 -22.06 9.99
C ALA A 253 3.58 -21.32 8.67
N PRO A 254 4.55 -21.12 7.76
CA PRO A 254 4.27 -20.53 6.45
C PRO A 254 3.28 -21.38 5.64
N LYS A 255 2.33 -20.73 4.98
CA LYS A 255 1.40 -21.38 4.03
C LYS A 255 1.89 -21.38 2.58
N PHE A 256 3.19 -21.17 2.39
CA PHE A 256 3.85 -21.16 1.09
C PHE A 256 5.12 -22.01 1.16
N PRO A 257 5.54 -22.61 0.03
CA PRO A 257 6.78 -23.35 -0.01
C PRO A 257 7.99 -22.43 0.26
N PRO A 258 9.09 -22.98 0.80
CA PRO A 258 10.35 -22.26 0.89
C PRO A 258 10.76 -21.70 -0.46
N LYS A 259 11.55 -20.62 -0.46
CA LYS A 259 12.13 -20.12 -1.70
C LYS A 259 13.02 -21.22 -2.29
N VAL A 260 12.71 -21.65 -3.52
CA VAL A 260 13.59 -22.56 -4.25
C VAL A 260 14.93 -21.83 -4.42
N ALA A 261 16.01 -22.42 -3.92
CA ALA A 261 17.34 -21.87 -4.13
C ALA A 261 17.60 -21.84 -5.65
N ALA A 262 17.88 -20.65 -6.17
CA ALA A 262 18.30 -20.48 -7.56
C ALA A 262 19.74 -20.97 -7.74
#